data_AF-A0A529KJ55-F1
#
_entry.id   AF-A0A529KJ55-F1
#
_cell.length_a   1.000
_cell.length_b   1.000
_cell.length_c   1.000
_cell.angle_alpha   90.00
_cell.angle_beta   90.00
_cell.angle_gamma   90.00
#
_symmetry.space_group_name_H-M   'P 1'
#
loop_
_entity.id
_entity.type
_entity.pdbx_description
1 polymer ?
#
loop_
_entity_poly.entity_id
_entity_poly.type
_entity_poly.pdbx_seq_one_letter_code
_entity_poly.pdbx_strand_id
1 'polypeptide(L)'
;MLTIPIKRTHIDVTYHLTTAEVDTLIAAPDPKTPRGRRDRAFLLFLARTGARASEATGVNANDLQLERPHPQVLLRGKGRR
;
A
#
# COMPACT_ATOMS: atom_id res chain seq x y z
N MET A 1 -28.51 -4.59 -33.76
CA MET A 1 -28.24 -5.03 -32.37
C MET A 1 -26.74 -5.15 -32.18
N LEU A 2 -26.16 -4.45 -31.20
CA LEU A 2 -24.72 -4.53 -30.91
C LEU A 2 -24.49 -5.58 -29.82
N THR A 3 -24.04 -6.77 -30.21
CA THR A 3 -23.73 -7.88 -29.30
C THR A 3 -22.26 -7.81 -28.90
N ILE A 4 -21.96 -7.22 -27.75
CA ILE A 4 -20.62 -7.28 -27.16
C ILE A 4 -20.55 -8.56 -26.31
N PRO A 5 -19.71 -9.55 -26.66
CA PRO A 5 -19.59 -10.77 -25.87
C PRO A 5 -18.92 -10.45 -24.54
N ILE A 6 -19.59 -10.79 -23.43
CA ILE A 6 -19.01 -10.70 -22.09
C ILE A 6 -17.87 -11.72 -22.02
N LYS A 7 -16.63 -11.23 -21.92
CA LYS A 7 -15.46 -12.08 -21.74
C LYS A 7 -15.55 -12.74 -20.36
N ARG A 8 -16.05 -13.99 -20.33
CA ARG A 8 -16.05 -14.86 -19.15
C ARG A 8 -14.60 -15.27 -18.83
N THR A 9 -13.89 -14.40 -18.13
CA THR A 9 -12.56 -14.67 -17.60
C THR A 9 -12.74 -15.23 -16.19
N HIS A 10 -12.03 -16.31 -15.86
CA HIS A 10 -12.01 -16.88 -14.52
C HIS A 10 -11.58 -15.79 -13.52
N ILE A 11 -12.45 -15.45 -12.57
CA ILE A 11 -12.14 -14.50 -11.50
C ILE A 11 -11.44 -15.32 -10.43
N ASP A 12 -10.12 -15.27 -10.42
CA ASP A 12 -9.37 -15.94 -9.37
C ASP A 12 -9.66 -15.27 -8.02
N VAL A 13 -9.79 -16.08 -6.97
CA VAL A 13 -10.08 -15.56 -5.63
C VAL A 13 -8.88 -14.73 -5.20
N THR A 14 -9.09 -13.44 -5.00
CA THR A 14 -8.03 -12.56 -4.50
C THR A 14 -7.84 -12.85 -3.02
N TYR A 15 -6.77 -13.58 -2.69
CA TYR A 15 -6.35 -13.79 -1.31
C TYR A 15 -5.96 -12.45 -0.69
N HIS A 16 -6.53 -12.15 0.47
CA HIS A 16 -6.25 -10.96 1.24
C HIS A 16 -5.93 -11.34 2.68
N LEU A 17 -5.17 -10.49 3.35
CA LEU A 17 -4.84 -10.66 4.76
C LEU A 17 -5.98 -10.13 5.61
N THR A 18 -6.30 -10.86 6.67
CA THR A 18 -7.14 -10.37 7.77
C THR A 18 -6.41 -9.24 8.52
N THR A 19 -7.16 -8.43 9.25
CA THR A 19 -6.59 -7.36 10.09
C THR A 19 -5.53 -7.90 11.06
N ALA A 20 -5.79 -9.06 11.68
CA ALA A 20 -4.85 -9.67 12.62
C ALA A 20 -3.53 -10.12 11.95
N GLU A 21 -3.61 -10.63 10.73
CA GLU A 21 -2.41 -10.98 9.95
C GLU A 21 -1.62 -9.73 9.54
N VAL A 22 -2.30 -8.66 9.14
CA VAL A 22 -1.67 -7.36 8.86
C VAL A 22 -0.97 -6.81 10.11
N ASP A 23 -1.63 -6.84 11.25
CA ASP A 23 -1.05 -6.36 12.52
C ASP A 23 0.19 -7.19 12.92
N THR A 24 0.13 -8.51 12.71
CA THR A 24 1.26 -9.42 12.95
C THR A 24 2.45 -9.08 12.05
N LEU A 25 2.21 -8.81 10.76
CA LEU A 25 3.26 -8.40 9.83
C LEU A 25 3.90 -7.07 10.22
N ILE A 26 3.08 -6.08 10.61
CA ILE A 26 3.58 -4.76 11.05
C ILE A 26 4.42 -4.89 12.34
N ALA A 27 4.10 -5.85 13.21
CA ALA A 27 4.82 -6.08 14.46
C ALA A 27 6.13 -6.89 14.30
N ALA A 28 6.30 -7.63 13.20
CA ALA A 28 7.43 -8.54 13.00
C ALA A 28 8.83 -7.89 12.97
N PRO A 29 9.05 -6.69 12.37
CA PRO A 29 10.39 -6.09 12.30
C PRO A 29 10.91 -5.58 13.66
N ASP A 30 12.20 -5.82 13.97
CA ASP A 30 12.81 -5.38 15.23
C ASP A 30 12.94 -3.84 15.34
N PRO A 31 12.18 -3.18 16.25
CA PRO A 31 12.20 -1.72 16.39
C PRO A 31 13.53 -1.17 16.93
N LYS A 32 14.40 -2.00 17.51
CA LYS A 32 15.71 -1.58 18.03
C LYS A 32 16.71 -1.33 16.90
N THR A 33 16.51 -1.93 15.72
CA THR A 33 17.40 -1.74 14.58
C THR A 33 16.90 -0.62 13.64
N PRO A 34 17.81 0.15 13.01
CA PRO A 34 17.41 1.10 11.97
C PRO A 34 16.63 0.45 10.82
N ARG A 35 17.04 -0.75 10.41
CA ARG A 35 16.37 -1.54 9.37
C ARG A 35 14.95 -1.93 9.78
N GLY A 36 14.76 -2.45 11.00
CA GLY A 36 13.43 -2.85 11.46
C GLY A 36 12.49 -1.67 11.66
N ARG A 37 12.97 -0.49 12.10
CA ARG A 37 12.14 0.74 12.12
C ARG A 37 11.67 1.14 10.73
N ARG A 38 12.57 1.10 9.74
CA ARG A 38 12.24 1.38 8.33
C ARG A 38 11.21 0.39 7.80
N ASP A 39 11.46 -0.91 7.98
CA ASP A 39 10.61 -1.96 7.44
C ASP A 39 9.21 -1.92 8.10
N ARG A 40 9.14 -1.66 9.40
CA ARG A 40 7.88 -1.44 10.12
C ARG A 40 7.11 -0.22 9.60
N ALA A 41 7.80 0.91 9.40
CA ALA A 41 7.18 2.12 8.86
C ALA A 41 6.64 1.87 7.44
N PHE A 42 7.38 1.13 6.62
CA PHE A 42 6.99 0.78 5.26
C PHE A 42 5.76 -0.13 5.23
N LEU A 43 5.71 -1.17 6.07
CA LEU A 43 4.54 -2.05 6.18
C LEU A 43 3.30 -1.31 6.67
N LEU A 44 3.46 -0.44 7.69
CA LEU A 44 2.38 0.39 8.18
C LEU A 44 1.87 1.36 7.10
N PHE A 45 2.77 1.95 6.33
CA PHE A 45 2.42 2.85 5.22
C PHE A 45 1.58 2.12 4.17
N LEU A 46 2.02 0.94 3.72
CA LEU A 46 1.27 0.11 2.76
C LEU A 46 -0.11 -0.26 3.30
N ALA A 47 -0.19 -0.72 4.55
CA ALA A 47 -1.44 -1.14 5.19
C ALA A 47 -2.46 0.00 5.34
N ARG A 48 -1.97 1.22 5.59
CA ARG A 48 -2.84 2.40 5.81
C ARG A 48 -3.26 3.11 4.53
N THR A 49 -2.40 3.11 3.51
CA THR A 49 -2.63 3.87 2.27
C THR A 49 -3.13 3.00 1.12
N GLY A 50 -2.89 1.69 1.15
CA GLY A 50 -3.16 0.80 0.02
C GLY A 50 -2.25 1.07 -1.20
N ALA A 51 -1.15 1.82 -1.02
CA ALA A 51 -0.21 2.12 -2.10
C ALA A 51 0.37 0.83 -2.72
N ARG A 52 0.61 0.86 -4.04
CA ARG A 52 1.38 -0.22 -4.68
C ARG A 52 2.83 -0.18 -4.19
N ALA A 53 3.51 -1.33 -4.19
CA ALA A 53 4.91 -1.41 -3.78
C ALA A 53 5.79 -0.40 -4.53
N SER A 54 5.61 -0.25 -5.84
CA SER A 54 6.36 0.71 -6.66
C SER A 54 6.07 2.18 -6.32
N GLU A 55 4.83 2.49 -5.95
CA GLU A 55 4.43 3.85 -5.54
C GLU A 55 5.06 4.16 -4.18
N ALA A 56 4.94 3.26 -3.22
CA ALA A 56 5.51 3.41 -1.88
C ALA A 56 7.03 3.56 -1.90
N THR A 57 7.75 2.79 -2.73
CA THR A 57 9.21 2.94 -2.86
C THR A 57 9.64 4.24 -3.54
N GLY A 58 8.74 4.92 -4.25
CA GLY A 58 9.01 6.18 -4.95
C GLY A 58 8.63 7.45 -4.19
N VAL A 59 8.02 7.32 -3.00
CA VAL A 59 7.63 8.46 -2.16
C VAL A 59 8.86 9.17 -1.59
N ASN A 60 8.89 10.50 -1.69
CA ASN A 60 9.91 11.35 -1.09
C ASN A 60 9.33 12.20 0.04
N ALA A 61 10.20 12.83 0.85
CA ALA A 61 9.76 13.65 1.99
C ALA A 61 8.85 14.82 1.58
N ASN A 62 9.03 15.38 0.38
CA ASN A 62 8.19 16.46 -0.16
C ASN A 62 6.81 15.98 -0.66
N ASP A 63 6.59 14.67 -0.78
CA ASP A 63 5.29 14.10 -1.11
C ASP A 63 4.44 13.86 0.17
N LEU A 64 4.99 14.12 1.36
CA LEU A 64 4.35 13.87 2.66
C LEU A 64 3.89 15.17 3.33
N GLN A 65 2.62 15.20 3.73
CA GLN A 65 2.06 16.19 4.65
C GLN A 65 1.64 15.43 5.92
N LEU A 66 2.39 15.58 7.01
CA LEU A 66 2.21 14.78 8.22
C LEU A 66 1.46 15.52 9.33
N GLU A 67 1.02 16.75 9.06
CA GLU A 67 0.27 17.58 9.98
C GLU A 67 -1.06 16.91 10.34
N ARG A 68 -1.38 16.93 11.64
CA ARG A 68 -2.65 16.43 12.16
C ARG A 68 -3.76 17.46 11.92
N PRO A 69 -5.03 17.04 11.79
CA PRO A 69 -5.52 15.67 11.97
C PRO A 69 -5.53 14.80 10.71
N HIS A 70 -5.25 15.36 9.53
CA HIS A 70 -5.39 14.68 8.25
C HIS A 70 -4.06 14.60 7.51
N PRO A 71 -3.18 13.66 7.87
CA PRO A 71 -1.95 13.44 7.13
C PRO A 71 -2.28 12.94 5.71
N GLN A 72 -1.54 13.45 4.72
CA GLN A 72 -1.71 13.16 3.30
C GLN A 72 -0.39 12.74 2.67
N VAL A 73 -0.48 11.95 1.60
CA VAL A 73 0.68 11.58 0.76
C VAL A 73 0.30 11.64 -0.71
N LEU A 74 1.18 12.21 -1.53
CA LEU A 74 1.06 12.20 -2.97
C LEU A 74 1.65 10.91 -3.55
N LEU A 75 0.80 10.00 -4.04
CA LEU A 75 1.21 8.77 -4.71
C LEU A 75 1.21 8.93 -6.23
N ARG A 76 2.31 8.57 -6.88
CA ARG A 76 2.46 8.69 -8.34
C ARG A 76 2.32 7.33 -9.03
N GLY A 77 1.12 7.05 -9.53
CA GLY A 77 0.82 5.81 -10.24
C GLY A 77 1.19 5.80 -11.73
N LYS A 78 1.05 4.63 -12.37
CA LYS A 78 1.21 4.49 -13.83
C LYS A 78 0.08 5.26 -14.53
N GLY A 79 0.44 6.28 -15.31
CA GLY A 79 -0.51 7.07 -16.10
C GLY A 79 -0.13 8.52 -16.28
N ARG A 80 0.69 9.09 -15.36
CA ARG A 80 1.21 10.48 -15.40
C ARG A 80 0.22 11.52 -15.97
N ARG A 81 -1.06 11.38 -15.63
CA ARG A 81 -2.06 12.45 -15.71
C ARG A 81 -2.46 12.78 -14.28
#